data_AF-A0A537E7V8-F1
#
_entry.id   AF-A0A537E7V8-F1
#
_cell.length_a   1.000
_cell.length_b   1.000
_cell.length_c   1.000
_cell.angle_alpha   90.00
_cell.angle_beta   90.00
_cell.angle_gamma   90.00
#
_symmetry.space_group_name_H-M   'P 1'
#
loop_
_entity.id
_entity.type
_entity.pdbx_description
1 polymer ?
#
loop_
_entity_poly.entity_id
_entity_poly.type
_entity_poly.pdbx_seq_one_letter_code
_entity_poly.pdbx_strand_id
1 'polypeptide(L)'
;MKGHKERLMLFHKEHLRTLDEGSVGEAYLLLMNAGSKFFSYTDKWAIFEPVYATVPDHWHRVASDLDEKAQDYGQILKTPRMIIDNHDGTISRMHPDRDQESPAPSSNPL
;
A
#
# COMPACT_ATOMS: atom_id res chain seq x y z
N MET A 1 -0.82 -18.01 0.10
CA MET A 1 -0.70 -16.64 -0.44
C MET A 1 -1.56 -16.55 -1.69
N LYS A 2 -2.40 -15.52 -1.85
CA LYS A 2 -3.43 -15.41 -2.91
C LYS A 2 -2.86 -15.20 -4.33
N GLY A 3 -1.81 -15.92 -4.72
CA GLY A 3 -1.05 -15.71 -5.96
C GLY A 3 0.24 -14.93 -5.76
N HIS A 4 0.29 -14.06 -4.75
CA HIS A 4 1.52 -13.37 -4.34
C HIS A 4 2.65 -14.32 -3.99
N LYS A 5 3.88 -13.94 -4.36
CA LYS A 5 5.09 -14.67 -3.97
C LYS A 5 5.54 -14.34 -2.54
N GLU A 6 5.45 -13.07 -2.14
CA GLU A 6 5.93 -12.59 -0.83
C GLU A 6 4.96 -11.57 -0.21
N ARG A 7 4.88 -11.55 1.13
CA ARG A 7 4.14 -10.54 1.90
C ARG A 7 4.93 -10.22 3.16
N LEU A 8 5.24 -8.94 3.33
CA LEU A 8 5.85 -8.43 4.54
C LEU A 8 4.77 -7.80 5.42
N MET A 9 4.76 -8.16 6.70
CA MET A 9 3.90 -7.53 7.69
C MET A 9 4.78 -6.95 8.79
N LEU A 10 4.66 -5.65 9.01
CA LEU A 10 5.20 -4.97 10.17
C LEU A 10 4.06 -4.77 11.17
N PHE A 11 4.27 -5.13 12.42
CA PHE A 11 3.27 -4.97 13.47
C PHE A 11 3.92 -4.42 14.74
N HIS A 12 3.12 -3.70 15.53
CA HIS A 12 3.55 -3.27 16.85
C HIS A 12 3.39 -4.42 17.84
N LYS A 13 4.38 -4.62 18.73
CA LYS A 13 4.37 -5.74 19.69
C LYS A 13 3.28 -5.59 20.76
N GLU A 14 2.99 -4.36 21.13
CA GLU A 14 1.90 -4.05 22.08
C GLU A 14 0.58 -3.88 21.34
N HIS A 15 -0.52 -4.16 22.05
CA HIS A 15 -1.88 -3.99 21.55
C HIS A 15 -2.26 -2.51 21.47
N LEU A 16 -1.78 -1.84 20.42
CA LEU A 16 -2.12 -0.46 20.10
C LEU A 16 -2.97 -0.43 18.84
N ARG A 17 -4.07 0.31 18.87
CA ARG A 17 -4.91 0.52 17.67
C ARG A 17 -4.27 1.50 16.68
N THR A 18 -3.60 2.52 17.19
CA THR A 18 -3.00 3.62 16.42
C THR A 18 -1.63 3.94 16.97
N LEU A 19 -0.76 4.44 16.10
CA LEU A 19 0.56 5.00 16.46
C LEU A 19 0.55 6.51 16.16
N ASP A 20 1.47 7.24 16.79
CA ASP A 20 1.73 8.63 16.43
C ASP A 20 2.34 8.74 15.03
N GLU A 21 2.32 9.94 14.44
CA GLU A 21 2.78 10.18 13.08
C GLU A 21 4.26 9.83 12.87
N GLY A 22 5.12 10.07 13.87
CA GLY A 22 6.54 9.73 13.81
C GLY A 22 6.76 8.23 13.71
N SER A 23 6.10 7.46 14.58
CA SER A 23 6.13 6.00 14.57
C SER A 23 5.56 5.42 13.26
N VAL A 24 4.51 6.04 12.69
CA VAL A 24 3.98 5.65 11.37
C VAL A 24 5.02 5.92 10.27
N GLY A 25 5.71 7.06 10.31
CA GLY A 25 6.79 7.40 9.38
C GLY A 25 7.94 6.40 9.44
N GLU A 26 8.41 6.05 10.64
CA GLU A 26 9.44 5.04 10.85
C GLU A 26 9.03 3.69 10.26
N ALA A 27 7.78 3.29 10.46
CA ALA A 27 7.26 2.05 9.88
C ALA A 27 7.34 2.01 8.34
N TYR A 28 7.09 3.13 7.66
CA TYR A 28 7.30 3.22 6.22
C TYR A 28 8.78 3.06 5.84
N LEU A 29 9.70 3.71 6.56
CA LEU A 29 11.14 3.59 6.30
C LEU A 29 11.64 2.15 6.48
N LEU A 30 11.18 1.46 7.55
CA LEU A 30 11.51 0.06 7.79
C LEU A 30 11.01 -0.85 6.67
N LEU A 31 9.75 -0.66 6.24
CA LEU A 31 9.16 -1.42 5.14
C LEU A 31 9.83 -1.11 3.79
N MET A 32 10.23 0.14 3.53
CA MET A 32 10.99 0.50 2.33
C MET A 32 12.34 -0.21 2.29
N ASN A 33 13.09 -0.15 3.39
CA ASN A 33 14.40 -0.78 3.48
C ASN A 33 14.31 -2.31 3.33
N ALA A 34 13.42 -2.97 4.07
CA ALA A 34 13.23 -4.41 3.95
C ALA A 34 12.64 -4.80 2.59
N GLY A 35 11.58 -4.11 2.16
CA GLY A 35 10.85 -4.38 0.93
C GLY A 35 11.69 -4.26 -0.33
N SER A 36 12.61 -3.29 -0.40
CA SER A 36 13.53 -3.15 -1.55
C SER A 36 14.31 -4.43 -1.86
N LYS A 37 14.68 -5.19 -0.82
CA LYS A 37 15.40 -6.46 -0.97
C LYS A 37 14.44 -7.61 -1.26
N PHE A 38 13.35 -7.70 -0.49
CA PHE A 38 12.37 -8.78 -0.58
C PHE A 38 11.59 -8.78 -1.90
N PHE A 39 11.28 -7.60 -2.44
CA PHE A 39 10.51 -7.43 -3.66
C PHE A 39 11.37 -7.08 -4.89
N SER A 40 12.69 -7.27 -4.81
CA SER A 40 13.62 -7.03 -5.93
C SER A 40 13.32 -7.87 -7.19
N TYR A 41 12.50 -8.91 -7.07
CA TYR A 41 12.09 -9.78 -8.18
C TYR A 41 10.93 -9.23 -9.03
N THR A 42 10.22 -8.19 -8.56
CA THR A 42 9.08 -7.59 -9.26
C THR A 42 9.39 -6.15 -9.62
N ASP A 43 8.80 -5.67 -10.72
CA ASP A 43 8.91 -4.27 -11.13
C ASP A 43 8.19 -3.35 -10.14
N LYS A 44 7.08 -3.80 -9.58
CA LYS A 44 6.24 -2.99 -8.67
C LYS A 44 5.79 -3.77 -7.46
N TRP A 45 5.80 -3.06 -6.33
CA TRP A 45 5.28 -3.53 -5.06
C TRP A 45 4.67 -2.36 -4.29
N ALA A 46 3.89 -2.66 -3.27
CA ALA A 46 3.14 -1.64 -2.55
C ALA A 46 3.17 -1.82 -1.04
N ILE A 47 3.11 -0.70 -0.32
CA ILE A 47 2.84 -0.62 1.11
C ILE A 47 1.40 -0.14 1.29
N PHE A 48 0.58 -0.91 1.99
CA PHE A 48 -0.84 -0.64 2.14
C PHE A 48 -1.13 0.25 3.35
N GLU A 49 -2.10 1.16 3.21
CA GLU A 49 -2.68 1.88 4.34
C GLU A 49 -3.76 1.01 5.01
N PRO A 50 -3.85 1.03 6.35
CA PRO A 50 -4.85 0.27 7.08
C PRO A 50 -6.23 0.93 6.94
N VAL A 51 -6.97 0.62 5.88
CA VAL A 51 -8.36 1.11 5.70
C VAL A 51 -9.36 0.20 6.40
N TYR A 52 -9.07 -1.11 6.42
CA TYR A 52 -9.97 -2.12 6.95
C TYR A 52 -9.34 -2.89 8.11
N ALA A 53 -8.41 -2.32 8.88
CA ALA A 53 -7.69 -3.05 9.93
C ALA A 53 -8.69 -3.75 10.87
N THR A 54 -8.82 -5.06 10.70
CA THR A 54 -9.91 -5.89 11.23
C THR A 54 -9.64 -6.43 12.62
N VAL A 55 -8.46 -6.17 13.18
CA VAL A 55 -8.07 -6.63 14.50
C VAL A 55 -8.18 -5.44 15.46
N PRO A 56 -9.20 -5.42 16.35
CA PRO A 56 -9.26 -4.45 17.42
C PRO A 56 -7.95 -4.44 18.20
N ASP A 57 -7.48 -3.25 18.54
CA ASP A 57 -6.30 -3.03 19.37
C ASP A 57 -4.98 -3.56 18.79
N HIS A 58 -4.86 -3.77 17.48
CA HIS A 58 -3.59 -4.18 16.86
C HIS A 58 -3.22 -3.35 15.64
N TRP A 59 -2.07 -2.68 15.72
CA TRP A 59 -1.50 -1.92 14.63
C TRP A 59 -0.59 -2.81 13.80
N HIS A 60 -0.86 -2.86 12.50
CA HIS A 60 0.02 -3.48 11.53
C HIS A 60 -0.05 -2.78 10.19
N ARG A 61 0.98 -3.00 9.37
CA ARG A 61 1.10 -2.51 8.00
C ARG A 61 1.68 -3.61 7.13
N VAL A 62 1.12 -3.74 5.94
CA VAL A 62 1.46 -4.82 5.01
C VAL A 62 2.12 -4.24 3.78
N ALA A 63 3.07 -4.98 3.22
CA ALA A 63 3.60 -4.77 1.88
C ALA A 63 3.53 -6.07 1.05
N SER A 64 3.30 -5.95 -0.25
CA SER A 64 3.29 -7.07 -1.19
C SER A 64 3.72 -6.65 -2.59
N ASP A 65 4.08 -7.63 -3.42
CA ASP A 65 4.11 -7.48 -4.87
C ASP A 65 2.75 -7.09 -5.44
N LEU A 66 2.76 -6.42 -6.59
CA LEU A 66 1.57 -6.10 -7.38
C LEU A 66 1.48 -7.05 -8.57
N ASP A 67 0.84 -8.20 -8.36
CA ASP A 67 0.54 -9.17 -9.42
C ASP A 67 -0.95 -9.07 -9.80
N GLU A 68 -1.22 -8.76 -11.07
CA GLU A 68 -2.58 -8.67 -11.60
C GLU A 68 -3.32 -10.02 -11.61
N LYS A 69 -2.57 -11.12 -11.55
CA LYS A 69 -3.09 -12.48 -11.46
C LYS A 69 -3.40 -12.90 -10.02
N ALA A 70 -3.07 -12.07 -9.02
CA ALA A 70 -3.40 -12.34 -7.63
C ALA A 70 -4.92 -12.35 -7.43
N GLN A 71 -5.42 -13.29 -6.63
CA GLN A 71 -6.86 -13.48 -6.40
C GLN A 71 -7.50 -12.27 -5.69
N ASP A 72 -6.71 -11.49 -4.96
CA ASP A 72 -7.15 -10.24 -4.34
C ASP A 72 -6.63 -8.98 -5.02
N TYR A 73 -6.19 -9.06 -6.29
CA TYR A 73 -5.79 -7.88 -7.05
C TYR A 73 -6.88 -6.79 -7.05
N GLY A 74 -8.14 -7.18 -7.25
CA GLY A 74 -9.26 -6.24 -7.17
C GLY A 74 -9.47 -5.61 -5.78
N GLN A 75 -9.07 -6.27 -4.69
CA GLN A 75 -9.10 -5.70 -3.34
C GLN A 75 -7.92 -4.74 -3.11
N ILE A 76 -6.74 -5.11 -3.61
CA ILE A 76 -5.55 -4.26 -3.62
C ILE A 76 -5.85 -2.93 -4.30
N LEU A 77 -6.49 -2.96 -5.47
CA LEU A 77 -6.84 -1.76 -6.22
C LEU A 77 -7.78 -0.81 -5.48
N LYS A 78 -8.57 -1.33 -4.53
CA LYS A 78 -9.48 -0.57 -3.66
C LYS A 78 -8.87 -0.14 -2.33
N THR A 79 -7.60 -0.49 -2.08
CA THR A 79 -6.90 -0.14 -0.84
C THR A 79 -5.90 0.98 -1.10
N PRO A 80 -5.99 2.14 -0.42
CA PRO A 80 -4.96 3.17 -0.46
C PRO A 80 -3.58 2.59 -0.16
N ARG A 81 -2.60 3.01 -0.97
CA ARG A 81 -1.31 2.34 -1.03
C ARG A 81 -0.24 3.27 -1.57
N MET A 82 0.97 3.07 -1.11
CA MET A 82 2.17 3.64 -1.71
C MET A 82 2.76 2.59 -2.65
N ILE A 83 2.90 2.92 -3.93
CA ILE A 83 3.52 2.08 -4.95
C ILE A 83 4.98 2.48 -5.07
N ILE A 84 5.84 1.47 -5.06
CA ILE A 84 7.27 1.57 -5.31
C ILE A 84 7.54 0.88 -6.64
N ASP A 85 8.10 1.63 -7.58
CA ASP A 85 8.57 1.13 -8.87
C ASP A 85 10.08 0.88 -8.80
N ASN A 86 10.49 -0.38 -8.86
CA ASN A 86 11.89 -0.78 -8.82
C ASN A 86 12.61 -0.50 -10.15
N HIS A 87 11.88 -0.39 -11.26
CA HIS A 87 12.46 -0.11 -12.57
C HIS A 87 12.82 1.37 -12.69
N ASP A 88 11.86 2.27 -12.41
CA ASP A 88 12.05 3.72 -12.54
C ASP A 88 12.55 4.39 -11.26
N GLY A 89 12.59 3.65 -10.14
CA GLY A 89 12.94 4.18 -8.81
C GLY A 89 11.93 5.18 -8.26
N THR A 90 10.71 5.17 -8.78
CA THR A 90 9.67 6.14 -8.42
C THR A 90 8.81 5.65 -7.27
N ILE A 91 8.26 6.60 -6.52
CA ILE A 91 7.32 6.35 -5.44
C ILE A 91 6.07 7.19 -5.70
N SER A 92 4.91 6.55 -5.71
CA SER A 92 3.62 7.22 -5.91
C SER A 92 2.62 6.76 -4.87
N ARG A 93 1.66 7.64 -4.51
CA ARG A 93 0.57 7.28 -3.60
C ARG A 93 -0.72 7.19 -4.40
N MET A 94 -1.44 6.09 -4.21
CA MET A 94 -2.73 5.83 -4.82
C MET A 94 -3.81 5.90 -3.74
N HIS A 95 -4.84 6.70 -3.98
CA HIS A 95 -6.04 6.83 -3.17
C HIS A 95 -7.25 6.48 -4.05
N PRO A 96 -7.75 5.25 -3.97
CA PRO A 96 -8.83 4.74 -4.84
C PRO A 96 -10.07 5.63 -4.89
N ASP A 97 -10.42 6.29 -3.79
CA ASP A 97 -11.60 7.17 -3.72
C ASP A 97 -11.36 8.57 -4.33
N ARG A 98 -10.11 9.02 -4.45
CA ARG A 98 -9.75 10.33 -5.01
C ARG A 98 -9.29 10.26 -6.46
N ASP A 99 -8.63 9.16 -6.84
CA ASP A 99 -8.06 8.98 -8.17
C ASP A 99 -9.10 8.53 -9.22
N GLN A 100 -10.35 8.27 -8.80
CA GLN A 100 -11.48 8.02 -9.71
C GLN A 100 -12.22 9.30 -10.15
N GLU A 101 -11.88 10.47 -9.60
CA GLU A 101 -12.38 11.75 -10.11
C GLU A 101 -11.55 12.21 -11.32
N SER A 102 -11.83 11.65 -12.50
CA SER A 102 -11.44 12.26 -13.78
C SER A 102 -12.30 13.50 -14.09
N PRO A 103 -11.79 14.48 -14.88
CA PRO A 103 -12.24 15.86 -14.82
C PRO A 103 -13.68 16.02 -15.32
N ALA A 104 -14.46 16.86 -14.63
CA ALA A 104 -15.79 17.24 -15.06
C ALA A 104 -15.77 17.73 -16.53
N PRO A 105 -16.73 17.34 -17.38
CA PRO A 105 -16.80 17.86 -18.73
C PRO A 105 -17.00 19.37 -18.67
N SER A 106 -16.07 20.09 -19.31
CA SER A 106 -16.17 21.52 -19.59
C SER A 106 -17.52 21.82 -20.23
N SER A 107 -18.44 22.38 -19.46
CA SER A 107 -19.64 23.03 -19.99
C SER A 107 -19.22 24.42 -20.47
N ASN A 108 -18.93 24.55 -21.76
CA ASN A 108 -18.91 25.85 -22.42
C ASN A 108 -20.32 26.45 -22.34
N PRO A 109 -20.53 27.65 -21.77
CA PRO A 109 -21.77 28.38 -21.97
C PRO A 109 -21.74 29.02 -23.36
N LEU A 110 -22.86 28.87 -24.08
CA LEU A 110 -23.23 29.65 -25.27
C LEU A 110 -23.48 31.12 -24.90
#